data_AF-A0AAF0JBR6-F1
#
_entry.id   AF-A0AAF0JBR6-F1
#
_cell.length_a   1.000
_cell.length_b   1.000
_cell.length_c   1.000
_cell.angle_alpha   90.00
_cell.angle_beta   90.00
_cell.angle_gamma   90.00
#
_symmetry.space_group_name_H-M   'P 1'
#
loop_
_entity.id
_entity.type
_entity.pdbx_description
1 polymer ?
#
loop_
_entity_poly.entity_id
_entity_poly.type
_entity_poly.pdbx_seq_one_letter_code
_entity_poly.pdbx_strand_id
1 'polypeptide(L)'
;MASPARRAARHAVEVIRLPASALQPPNAAVNVRQRPAARFANEMFSLQLYPLQGLDVPPGTTAMPKVLGPPWLPWPPHPDTHSAHHLRLAEGARAAVAGDEDRTRYLRTTVFVSKKRVHKLAVLRNQCRTRLLAALRELVTHEDVPVRDLYAYVFFANAPLYAAPRATILDTLRRAFRARGRLRVATREA
;
A
#
# COMPACT_ATOMS: atom_id res chain seq x y z
N MET A 1 -20.49 7.04 37.87
CA MET A 1 -20.40 8.27 37.04
C MET A 1 -19.34 8.02 35.97
N ALA A 2 -19.70 8.24 34.71
CA ALA A 2 -19.03 7.68 33.54
C ALA A 2 -17.61 8.22 33.31
N SER A 3 -16.67 7.30 33.05
CA SER A 3 -15.29 7.58 32.68
C SER A 3 -15.24 8.33 31.34
N PRO A 4 -14.53 9.46 31.24
CA PRO A 4 -14.47 10.22 30.01
C PRO A 4 -13.60 9.47 29.00
N ALA A 5 -14.22 9.10 27.89
CA ALA A 5 -13.58 8.86 26.61
C ALA A 5 -12.42 7.85 26.63
N ARG A 6 -12.77 6.57 26.40
CA ARG A 6 -12.06 5.75 25.40
C ARG A 6 -12.04 6.54 24.08
N ARG A 7 -11.18 7.55 24.00
CA ARG A 7 -10.82 8.23 22.77
C ARG A 7 -10.11 7.14 21.99
N ALA A 8 -10.86 6.48 21.09
CA ALA A 8 -10.38 5.40 20.24
C ALA A 8 -8.94 5.72 19.85
N ALA A 9 -7.99 4.91 20.32
CA ALA A 9 -6.59 5.11 20.06
C ALA A 9 -6.47 5.23 18.55
N ARG A 10 -6.15 6.43 18.05
CA ARG A 10 -5.99 6.65 16.62
C ARG A 10 -4.77 5.82 16.25
N HIS A 11 -4.99 4.66 15.64
CA HIS A 11 -3.89 3.83 15.17
C HIS A 11 -3.06 4.70 14.22
N ALA A 12 -1.84 5.05 14.63
CA ALA A 12 -0.99 5.89 13.82
C ALA A 12 -0.75 5.18 12.48
N VAL A 13 -1.08 5.84 11.37
CA VAL A 13 -0.83 5.30 10.03
C VAL A 13 0.47 5.90 9.52
N GLU A 14 1.46 5.07 9.23
CA GLU A 14 2.71 5.49 8.63
C GLU A 14 2.73 5.21 7.12
N VAL A 15 3.10 6.23 6.33
CA VAL A 15 3.26 6.09 4.87
C VAL A 15 4.65 5.60 4.52
N ILE A 16 4.76 4.32 4.14
CA ILE A 16 6.02 3.72 3.68
C ILE A 16 6.08 3.77 2.15
N ARG A 17 7.16 4.34 1.61
CA ARG A 17 7.40 4.33 0.16
C ARG A 17 8.06 3.02 -0.27
N LEU A 18 7.42 2.30 -1.18
CA LEU A 18 7.98 1.11 -1.79
C LEU A 18 9.08 1.49 -2.79
N PRO A 19 10.29 0.91 -2.67
CA PRO A 19 11.36 1.10 -3.66
C PRO A 19 11.03 0.39 -4.97
N ALA A 20 11.73 0.74 -6.06
CA ALA A 20 11.53 0.09 -7.36
C ALA A 20 11.83 -1.42 -7.31
N SER A 21 12.79 -1.83 -6.47
CA SER A 21 13.14 -3.24 -6.25
C SER A 21 11.99 -4.06 -5.68
N ALA A 22 11.08 -3.45 -4.91
CA ALA A 22 9.90 -4.12 -4.37
C ALA A 22 8.83 -4.41 -5.45
N LEU A 23 8.98 -3.84 -6.65
CA LEU A 23 8.02 -3.94 -7.75
C LEU A 23 8.56 -4.76 -8.92
N GLN A 24 9.83 -5.18 -8.86
CA GLN A 24 10.54 -5.83 -9.96
C GLN A 24 11.07 -7.21 -9.52
N PRO A 25 11.00 -8.23 -10.39
CA PRO A 25 11.65 -9.51 -10.14
C PRO A 25 13.15 -9.35 -9.89
N PRO A 26 13.81 -10.27 -9.15
CA PRO A 26 13.26 -11.51 -8.60
C PRO A 26 12.55 -11.36 -7.24
N ASN A 27 12.79 -10.29 -6.49
CA ASN A 27 12.26 -10.13 -5.12
C ASN A 27 11.06 -9.16 -5.09
N ALA A 28 10.14 -9.31 -6.04
CA ALA A 28 8.98 -8.44 -6.16
C ALA A 28 7.98 -8.73 -5.03
N ALA A 29 7.95 -7.85 -4.03
CA ALA A 29 6.90 -7.82 -3.01
C ALA A 29 5.51 -7.47 -3.60
N VAL A 30 5.49 -6.83 -4.78
CA VAL A 30 4.28 -6.47 -5.49
C VAL A 30 4.37 -6.94 -6.93
N ASN A 31 3.50 -7.88 -7.32
CA ASN A 31 3.40 -8.30 -8.71
C ASN A 31 2.49 -7.36 -9.50
N VAL A 32 3.05 -6.24 -9.97
CA VAL A 32 2.32 -5.23 -10.76
C VAL A 32 1.85 -5.74 -12.13
N ARG A 33 2.33 -6.91 -12.59
CA ARG A 33 1.89 -7.56 -13.84
C ARG A 33 0.57 -8.29 -13.68
N GLN A 34 0.18 -8.64 -12.45
CA GLN A 34 -1.11 -9.27 -12.17
C GLN A 34 -2.25 -8.24 -12.25
N ARG A 35 -3.48 -8.73 -12.34
CA ARG A 35 -4.65 -7.86 -12.25
C ARG A 35 -4.74 -7.28 -10.83
N PRO A 36 -4.92 -5.95 -10.67
CA PRO A 36 -5.05 -5.37 -9.34
C PRO A 36 -6.34 -5.87 -8.67
N ALA A 37 -6.27 -6.11 -7.36
CA ALA A 37 -7.42 -6.50 -6.55
C ALA A 37 -8.49 -5.39 -6.55
N ALA A 38 -8.06 -4.14 -6.74
CA ALA A 38 -8.96 -3.02 -6.92
C ALA A 38 -8.34 -1.88 -7.68
N ARG A 39 -9.21 -1.05 -8.26
CA ARG A 39 -8.82 0.12 -9.01
C ARG A 39 -9.78 1.28 -8.76
N PHE A 40 -9.18 2.44 -8.53
CA PHE A 40 -9.82 3.74 -8.60
C PHE A 40 -9.11 4.58 -9.66
N ALA A 41 -9.84 5.34 -10.46
CA ALA A 41 -9.26 6.18 -11.49
C ALA A 41 -10.04 7.47 -11.64
N ASN A 42 -9.30 8.54 -11.87
CA ASN A 42 -9.78 9.86 -12.24
C ASN A 42 -8.77 10.52 -13.19
N GLU A 43 -9.03 11.77 -13.55
CA GLU A 43 -8.19 12.55 -14.45
C GLU A 43 -6.79 12.82 -13.90
N MET A 44 -6.64 13.07 -12.59
CA MET A 44 -5.37 13.38 -11.94
C MET A 44 -4.51 12.13 -11.69
N PHE A 45 -5.11 11.01 -11.30
CA PHE A 45 -4.40 9.77 -11.03
C PHE A 45 -5.29 8.53 -11.13
N SER A 46 -4.64 7.37 -11.28
CA SER A 46 -5.25 6.08 -10.96
C SER A 46 -4.54 5.42 -9.79
N LEU A 47 -5.32 4.91 -8.83
CA LEU A 47 -4.87 4.10 -7.71
C LEU A 47 -5.23 2.64 -7.99
N GLN A 48 -4.25 1.75 -7.86
CA GLN A 48 -4.40 0.32 -8.00
C GLN A 48 -3.89 -0.35 -6.73
N LEU A 49 -4.66 -1.29 -6.19
CA LEU A 49 -4.26 -2.05 -5.02
C LEU A 49 -3.81 -3.44 -5.44
N TYR A 50 -2.63 -3.80 -4.98
CA TYR A 50 -2.03 -5.10 -5.23
C TYR A 50 -1.82 -5.82 -3.90
N PRO A 51 -2.17 -7.11 -3.79
CA PRO A 51 -1.83 -7.89 -2.62
C PRO A 51 -0.30 -7.92 -2.48
N LEU A 52 0.16 -7.72 -1.26
CA LEU A 52 1.57 -7.84 -0.91
C LEU A 52 1.95 -9.34 -0.86
N GLN A 53 2.93 -9.73 -1.66
CA GLN A 53 3.48 -11.09 -1.71
C GLN A 53 4.75 -11.16 -0.86
N GLY A 54 4.96 -12.26 -0.14
CA GLY A 54 6.19 -12.48 0.63
C GLY A 54 6.37 -11.55 1.84
N LEU A 55 5.31 -10.82 2.23
CA LEU A 55 5.38 -9.73 3.20
C LEU A 55 4.81 -10.17 4.54
N ASP A 56 5.57 -11.04 5.15
CA ASP A 56 5.48 -11.37 6.56
C ASP A 56 6.38 -10.38 7.31
N VAL A 57 5.94 -9.11 7.33
CA VAL A 57 6.71 -7.97 7.87
C VAL A 57 6.47 -7.90 9.39
N PRO A 58 7.50 -8.13 10.23
CA PRO A 58 7.39 -7.84 11.65
C PRO A 58 7.04 -6.36 11.85
N PRO A 59 6.18 -6.02 12.84
CA PRO A 59 5.91 -4.63 13.20
C PRO A 59 7.21 -3.83 13.37
N GLY A 60 7.25 -2.57 12.92
CA GLY A 60 8.43 -1.70 13.04
C GLY A 60 9.49 -1.83 11.94
N THR A 61 9.34 -2.76 10.99
CA THR A 61 10.35 -2.91 9.92
C THR A 61 10.12 -1.88 8.80
N THR A 62 10.94 -0.83 8.77
CA THR A 62 10.97 0.17 7.67
C THR A 62 11.54 -0.41 6.37
N ALA A 63 12.39 -1.44 6.49
CA ALA A 63 12.97 -2.15 5.35
C ALA A 63 11.98 -3.17 4.74
N MET A 64 12.02 -3.33 3.42
CA MET A 64 11.24 -4.38 2.76
C MET A 64 11.76 -5.76 3.20
N PRO A 65 10.96 -6.66 3.77
CA PRO A 65 11.42 -8.00 4.06
C PRO A 65 11.78 -8.73 2.77
N LYS A 66 12.69 -9.67 2.93
CA LYS A 66 13.15 -10.54 1.86
C LYS A 66 11.97 -11.40 1.42
N VAL A 67 11.59 -11.31 0.16
CA VAL A 67 10.61 -12.23 -0.45
C VAL A 67 11.13 -13.64 -0.23
N LEU A 68 10.31 -14.51 0.38
CA LEU A 68 10.67 -15.90 0.67
C LEU A 68 10.71 -16.68 -0.65
N GLY A 69 11.86 -16.66 -1.30
CA GLY A 69 12.13 -17.39 -2.52
C GLY A 69 11.82 -16.62 -3.82
N PRO A 70 12.08 -17.25 -4.97
CA PRO A 70 11.80 -16.69 -6.30
C PRO A 70 10.34 -16.27 -6.51
N PRO A 71 10.07 -15.29 -7.39
CA PRO A 71 8.74 -14.69 -7.57
C PRO A 71 7.75 -15.58 -8.33
N TRP A 72 8.24 -16.71 -8.87
CA TRP A 72 7.44 -17.73 -9.54
C TRP A 72 6.95 -18.81 -8.59
N LEU A 73 7.43 -18.84 -7.34
CA LEU A 73 6.84 -19.72 -6.34
C LEU A 73 5.44 -19.23 -5.94
N PRO A 74 4.51 -20.15 -5.66
CA PRO A 74 3.17 -19.81 -5.23
C PRO A 74 3.20 -19.12 -3.86
N TRP A 75 2.45 -18.03 -3.71
CA TRP A 75 2.16 -17.42 -2.42
C TRP A 75 0.66 -17.61 -2.10
N PRO A 76 0.27 -18.01 -0.87
CA PRO A 76 1.11 -18.24 0.32
C PRO A 76 2.07 -19.44 0.17
N PRO A 77 3.13 -19.51 0.99
CA PRO A 77 4.05 -20.63 1.00
C PRO A 77 3.31 -21.95 1.16
N HIS A 78 3.61 -22.91 0.30
CA HIS A 78 2.99 -24.24 0.31
C HIS A 78 4.06 -25.31 0.61
N PRO A 79 3.78 -26.32 1.45
CA PRO A 79 4.76 -27.36 1.80
C PRO A 79 5.38 -28.05 0.58
N ASP A 80 4.60 -28.28 -0.47
CA ASP A 80 5.10 -28.93 -1.70
C ASP A 80 6.10 -28.08 -2.50
N THR A 81 6.19 -26.77 -2.22
CA THR A 81 7.02 -25.83 -3.00
C THR A 81 8.03 -25.09 -2.14
N HIS A 82 7.84 -25.02 -0.82
CA HIS A 82 8.66 -24.24 0.09
C HIS A 82 9.32 -25.14 1.14
N SER A 83 10.55 -24.80 1.51
CA SER A 83 11.23 -25.49 2.61
C SER A 83 10.52 -25.24 3.94
N ALA A 84 10.67 -26.17 4.89
CA ALA A 84 10.15 -26.02 6.25
C ALA A 84 10.63 -24.75 6.97
N HIS A 85 11.78 -24.19 6.57
CA HIS A 85 12.25 -22.90 7.06
C HIS A 85 11.37 -21.73 6.57
N HIS A 86 10.97 -21.72 5.29
CA HIS A 86 10.08 -20.69 4.74
C HIS A 86 8.67 -20.79 5.32
N LEU A 87 8.16 -22.01 5.54
CA LEU A 87 6.86 -22.21 6.19
C LEU A 87 6.84 -21.64 7.61
N ARG A 88 7.87 -21.93 8.41
CA ARG A 88 8.01 -21.40 9.79
C ARG A 88 8.13 -19.88 9.84
N LEU A 89 8.86 -19.27 8.89
CA LEU A 89 8.95 -17.82 8.79
C LEU A 89 7.58 -17.18 8.50
N ALA A 90 6.80 -17.82 7.63
CA ALA A 90 5.47 -17.33 7.31
C ALA A 90 4.48 -17.49 8.47
N GLU A 91 4.51 -18.63 9.16
CA GLU A 91 3.71 -18.86 10.36
C GLU A 91 4.06 -17.88 11.49
N GLY A 92 5.34 -17.67 11.77
CA GLY A 92 5.80 -16.76 12.82
C GLY A 92 5.38 -15.31 12.56
N ALA A 93 5.40 -14.87 11.31
CA ALA A 93 4.96 -13.53 10.96
C ALA A 93 3.43 -13.38 10.93
N ARG A 94 2.68 -14.41 10.52
CA ARG A 94 1.22 -14.43 10.70
C ARG A 94 0.84 -14.35 12.17
N ALA A 95 1.54 -15.08 13.04
CA ALA A 95 1.34 -15.02 14.50
C ALA A 95 1.69 -13.63 15.06
N ALA A 96 2.77 -13.00 14.59
CA ALA A 96 3.14 -11.63 14.95
C ALA A 96 2.14 -10.57 14.44
N VAL A 97 1.40 -10.86 13.38
CA VAL A 97 0.30 -10.00 12.89
C VAL A 97 -0.98 -10.19 13.71
N ALA A 98 -1.23 -11.39 14.23
CA ALA A 98 -2.44 -11.71 14.98
C ALA A 98 -2.44 -11.20 16.45
N GLY A 99 -1.27 -10.93 17.04
CA GLY A 99 -1.13 -10.65 18.47
C GLY A 99 -1.09 -9.17 18.91
N ASP A 100 -1.22 -8.20 18.00
CA ASP A 100 -1.00 -6.77 18.32
C ASP A 100 -2.20 -5.90 17.91
N GLU A 101 -3.15 -5.72 18.84
CA GLU A 101 -4.42 -5.01 18.62
C GLU A 101 -4.25 -3.46 18.58
N ASP A 102 -3.13 -2.91 19.07
CA ASP A 102 -2.91 -1.46 19.24
C ASP A 102 -1.90 -0.85 18.22
N ARG A 103 -1.65 -1.60 17.13
CA ARG A 103 -0.48 -1.39 16.26
C ARG A 103 -0.58 -0.20 15.30
N THR A 104 0.58 0.44 15.05
CA THR A 104 0.81 1.35 13.92
C THR A 104 0.50 0.65 12.60
N ARG A 105 -0.40 1.22 11.80
CA ARG A 105 -0.77 0.71 10.48
C ARG A 105 0.18 1.25 9.42
N TYR A 106 0.46 0.48 8.38
CA TYR A 106 1.45 0.83 7.38
C TYR A 106 0.82 0.95 6.00
N LEU A 107 0.75 2.17 5.49
CA LEU A 107 0.34 2.44 4.12
C LEU A 107 1.55 2.34 3.20
N ARG A 108 1.73 1.16 2.61
CA ARG A 108 2.79 0.89 1.63
C ARG A 108 2.39 1.42 0.26
N THR A 109 3.11 2.41 -0.26
CA THR A 109 2.73 3.13 -1.48
C THR A 109 3.88 3.35 -2.45
N THR A 110 3.57 3.47 -3.73
CA THR A 110 4.47 4.00 -4.75
C THR A 110 3.73 4.88 -5.73
N VAL A 111 4.43 5.86 -6.30
CA VAL A 111 3.87 6.81 -7.27
C VAL A 111 4.68 6.80 -8.54
N PHE A 112 4.09 6.23 -9.59
CA PHE A 112 4.58 6.28 -10.94
C PHE A 112 4.16 7.57 -11.62
N VAL A 113 5.16 8.30 -12.12
CA VAL A 113 4.97 9.52 -12.90
C VAL A 113 5.78 9.38 -14.17
N SER A 114 5.09 9.12 -15.29
CA SER A 114 5.76 8.82 -16.56
C SER A 114 5.94 10.05 -17.43
N LYS A 115 6.93 10.00 -18.32
CA LYS A 115 7.16 11.03 -19.36
C LYS A 115 5.92 11.24 -20.22
N LYS A 116 5.26 10.15 -20.62
CA LYS A 116 4.12 10.14 -21.55
C LYS A 116 2.82 10.65 -20.91
N ARG A 117 2.63 10.49 -19.60
CA ARG A 117 1.39 10.87 -18.90
C ARG A 117 1.40 12.27 -18.28
N VAL A 118 2.59 12.80 -18.02
CA VAL A 118 2.74 14.10 -17.34
C VAL A 118 3.54 15.06 -18.20
N HIS A 119 4.85 14.85 -18.30
CA HIS A 119 5.71 15.76 -19.05
C HIS A 119 7.11 15.18 -19.30
N LYS A 120 7.79 15.72 -20.32
CA LYS A 120 9.22 15.50 -20.60
C LYS A 120 10.10 15.83 -19.39
N LEU A 121 9.85 16.98 -18.77
CA LEU A 121 10.68 17.56 -17.71
C LEU A 121 10.57 16.75 -16.40
N ALA A 122 11.72 16.37 -15.86
CA ALA A 122 11.79 15.61 -14.60
C ALA A 122 11.23 16.40 -13.41
N VAL A 123 11.42 17.72 -13.39
CA VAL A 123 10.93 18.63 -12.33
C VAL A 123 9.42 18.54 -12.17
N LEU A 124 8.66 18.69 -13.27
CA LEU A 124 7.19 18.59 -13.25
C LEU A 124 6.71 17.22 -12.78
N ARG A 125 7.42 16.14 -13.18
CA ARG A 125 7.10 14.78 -12.71
C ARG A 125 7.37 14.61 -11.21
N ASN A 126 8.49 15.16 -10.73
CA ASN A 126 8.83 15.10 -9.31
C ASN A 126 7.83 15.90 -8.47
N GLN A 127 7.42 17.07 -8.95
CA GLN A 127 6.42 17.89 -8.29
C GLN A 127 5.07 17.18 -8.18
N CYS A 128 4.61 16.50 -9.23
CA CYS A 128 3.41 15.66 -9.16
C CYS A 128 3.53 14.58 -8.07
N ARG A 129 4.67 13.89 -8.01
CA ARG A 129 4.94 12.86 -6.99
C ARG A 129 4.89 13.45 -5.58
N THR A 130 5.61 14.55 -5.35
CA THR A 130 5.70 15.20 -4.05
C THR A 130 4.35 15.73 -3.59
N ARG A 131 3.58 16.38 -4.48
CA ARG A 131 2.23 16.88 -4.17
C ARG A 131 1.30 15.76 -3.74
N LEU A 132 1.28 14.64 -4.48
CA LEU A 132 0.42 13.50 -4.15
C LEU A 132 0.82 12.83 -2.84
N LEU A 133 2.12 12.59 -2.62
CA LEU A 133 2.61 11.98 -1.39
C LEU A 133 2.39 12.88 -0.18
N ALA A 134 2.55 14.20 -0.32
CA ALA A 134 2.27 15.15 0.75
C ALA A 134 0.78 15.17 1.12
N ALA A 135 -0.11 15.19 0.13
CA ALA A 135 -1.54 15.12 0.36
C ALA A 135 -1.96 13.78 0.99
N LEU A 136 -1.36 12.67 0.54
CA LEU A 136 -1.59 11.35 1.13
C LEU A 136 -1.14 11.29 2.60
N ARG A 137 0.05 11.81 2.91
CA ARG A 137 0.56 11.89 4.28
C ARG A 137 -0.36 12.72 5.17
N GLU A 138 -0.78 13.89 4.70
CA GLU A 138 -1.73 14.70 5.46
C GLU A 138 -3.03 13.92 5.72
N LEU A 139 -3.59 13.30 4.69
CA LEU A 139 -4.84 12.57 4.82
C LEU A 139 -4.74 11.48 5.89
N VAL A 140 -3.67 10.67 5.88
CA VAL A 140 -3.53 9.58 6.87
C VAL A 140 -3.16 10.06 8.27
N THR A 141 -2.52 11.22 8.40
CA THR A 141 -2.15 11.79 9.71
C THR A 141 -3.36 12.43 10.40
N HIS A 142 -4.23 13.09 9.63
CA HIS A 142 -5.34 13.88 10.18
C HIS A 142 -6.69 13.17 10.15
N GLU A 143 -6.89 12.20 9.26
CA GLU A 143 -8.15 11.48 9.10
C GLU A 143 -7.95 9.97 9.33
N ASP A 144 -8.92 9.35 9.99
CA ASP A 144 -8.97 7.90 10.14
C ASP A 144 -9.44 7.27 8.83
N VAL A 145 -8.48 7.00 7.94
CA VAL A 145 -8.74 6.35 6.66
C VAL A 145 -8.57 4.83 6.75
N PRO A 146 -9.44 4.04 6.11
CA PRO A 146 -9.32 2.59 6.11
C PRO A 146 -8.12 2.14 5.27
N VAL A 147 -6.98 1.97 5.92
CA VAL A 147 -5.77 1.40 5.32
C VAL A 147 -5.80 -0.12 5.40
N ARG A 148 -5.34 -0.77 4.33
CA ARG A 148 -5.20 -2.23 4.25
C ARG A 148 -3.72 -2.58 4.25
N ASP A 149 -3.22 -3.06 5.38
CA ASP A 149 -1.77 -3.28 5.60
C ASP A 149 -1.17 -4.35 4.69
N LEU A 150 -2.01 -5.27 4.19
CA LEU A 150 -1.65 -6.36 3.27
C LEU A 150 -1.65 -5.94 1.79
N TYR A 151 -1.81 -4.64 1.49
CA TYR A 151 -1.89 -4.14 0.12
C TYR A 151 -0.86 -3.04 -0.17
N ALA A 152 -0.29 -3.09 -1.37
CA ALA A 152 0.44 -1.97 -1.95
C ALA A 152 -0.53 -1.02 -2.66
N TYR A 153 -0.44 0.26 -2.33
CA TYR A 153 -1.16 1.34 -2.98
C TYR A 153 -0.29 1.90 -4.11
N VAL A 154 -0.58 1.50 -5.34
CA VAL A 154 0.18 1.90 -6.53
C VAL A 154 -0.56 3.02 -7.24
N PHE A 155 0.01 4.23 -7.21
CA PHE A 155 -0.52 5.40 -7.89
C PHE A 155 0.16 5.60 -9.24
N PHE A 156 -0.63 5.95 -10.25
CA PHE A 156 -0.15 6.45 -11.53
C PHE A 156 -0.66 7.88 -11.71
N ALA A 157 0.23 8.85 -11.66
CA ALA A 157 -0.11 10.26 -11.83
C ALA A 157 -0.23 10.63 -13.31
N ASN A 158 -1.15 11.57 -13.58
CA ASN A 158 -1.39 12.18 -14.87
C ASN A 158 -1.17 13.70 -14.80
N ALA A 159 -1.08 14.36 -15.96
CA ALA A 159 -0.76 15.79 -16.06
C ALA A 159 -1.65 16.73 -15.22
N PRO A 160 -2.98 16.54 -15.09
CA PRO A 160 -3.83 17.46 -14.33
C PRO A 160 -3.45 17.61 -12.86
N LEU A 161 -2.80 16.60 -12.27
CA LEU A 161 -2.34 16.62 -10.88
C LEU A 161 -1.35 17.75 -10.57
N TYR A 162 -0.60 18.20 -11.58
CA TYR A 162 0.36 19.29 -11.44
C TYR A 162 -0.32 20.61 -11.02
N ALA A 163 -1.39 20.97 -11.72
CA ALA A 163 -2.11 22.23 -11.53
C ALA A 163 -3.25 22.12 -10.51
N ALA A 164 -3.68 20.91 -10.17
CA ALA A 164 -4.81 20.68 -9.28
C ALA A 164 -4.62 21.34 -7.90
N PRO A 165 -5.63 22.09 -7.40
CA PRO A 165 -5.61 22.63 -6.05
C PRO A 165 -5.45 21.53 -5.00
N ARG A 166 -4.76 21.86 -3.91
CA ARG A 166 -4.46 20.90 -2.83
C ARG A 166 -5.72 20.27 -2.22
N ALA A 167 -6.76 21.07 -1.99
CA ALA A 167 -8.05 20.62 -1.49
C ALA A 167 -8.68 19.57 -2.43
N THR A 168 -8.61 19.80 -3.74
CA THR A 168 -9.12 18.86 -4.76
C THR A 168 -8.37 17.52 -4.74
N ILE A 169 -7.05 17.54 -4.52
CA ILE A 169 -6.25 16.31 -4.39
C ILE A 169 -6.71 15.51 -3.16
N LEU A 170 -6.87 16.18 -2.01
CA LEU A 170 -7.35 15.54 -0.77
C LEU A 170 -8.75 14.96 -0.91
N ASP A 171 -9.70 15.72 -1.47
CA ASP A 171 -11.07 15.23 -1.70
C ASP A 171 -11.09 14.01 -2.61
N THR A 172 -10.24 14.00 -3.63
CA THR A 172 -10.14 12.87 -4.55
C THR A 172 -9.52 11.66 -3.89
N LEU A 173 -8.52 11.85 -3.02
CA LEU A 173 -7.97 10.77 -2.19
C LEU A 173 -9.04 10.23 -1.23
N ARG A 174 -9.79 11.09 -0.53
CA ARG A 174 -10.92 10.67 0.33
C ARG A 174 -11.90 9.80 -0.43
N ARG A 175 -12.29 10.22 -1.64
CA ARG A 175 -13.15 9.40 -2.53
C ARG A 175 -12.50 8.06 -2.88
N ALA A 176 -11.20 8.05 -3.16
CA ALA A 176 -10.47 6.81 -3.45
C ALA A 176 -10.48 5.81 -2.29
N PHE A 177 -10.25 6.28 -1.05
CA PHE A 177 -10.28 5.44 0.16
C PHE A 177 -11.72 5.02 0.55
N ARG A 178 -12.71 5.88 0.31
CA ARG A 178 -14.12 5.59 0.59
C ARG A 178 -14.80 4.71 -0.45
N ALA A 179 -14.25 4.59 -1.66
CA ALA A 179 -14.78 3.74 -2.72
C ALA A 179 -14.64 2.24 -2.36
N ARG A 180 -15.37 1.79 -1.33
CA ARG A 180 -15.42 0.41 -0.82
C ARG A 180 -15.88 -0.59 -1.90
N GLY A 181 -16.66 -0.13 -2.89
CA GLY A 181 -17.38 -0.97 -3.85
C GLY A 181 -16.61 -1.56 -5.04
N ARG A 182 -15.32 -1.24 -5.25
CA ARG A 182 -14.47 -1.91 -6.26
C ARG A 182 -13.24 -2.61 -5.67
N LEU A 183 -13.21 -2.69 -4.33
CA LEU A 183 -12.24 -3.36 -3.49
C LEU A 183 -12.84 -4.65 -2.93
N ARG A 184 -13.40 -5.51 -3.79
CA ARG A 184 -13.70 -6.89 -3.42
C ARG A 184 -12.38 -7.64 -3.30
N VAL A 185 -11.81 -7.57 -2.11
CA VAL A 185 -10.83 -8.55 -1.67
C VAL A 185 -11.65 -9.77 -1.34
N ALA A 186 -11.37 -10.88 -2.02
CA ALA A 186 -11.78 -12.18 -1.51
C ALA A 186 -11.18 -12.30 -0.11
N THR A 187 -12.00 -12.17 0.92
CA THR A 187 -11.72 -12.81 2.20
C THR A 187 -11.53 -14.28 1.88
N ARG A 188 -10.29 -14.74 1.91
CA ARG A 188 -9.99 -16.17 1.85
C ARG A 188 -10.30 -16.71 3.24
N GLU A 189 -11.58 -17.01 3.48
CA GLU A 189 -11.95 -18.05 4.44
C GLU A 189 -11.70 -19.40 3.76
N ALA A 190 -11.22 -20.36 4.56
CA ALA A 190 -10.79 -21.73 4.26
C ALA A 190 -9.38 -21.89 3.64
#